data_AF-A0A9Q3KN61-F1
#
_entry.id   AF-A0A9Q3KN61-F1
#
_cell.length_a   1.000
_cell.length_b   1.000
_cell.length_c   1.000
_cell.angle_alpha   90.00
_cell.angle_beta   90.00
_cell.angle_gamma   90.00
#
_symmetry.space_group_name_H-M   'P 1'
#
loop_
_entity.id
_entity.type
_entity.pdbx_description
1 polymer ?
#
loop_
_entity_poly.entity_id
_entity_poly.type
_entity_poly.pdbx_seq_one_letter_code
_entity_poly.pdbx_strand_id
1 'polypeptide(L)'
;MSSKVLTCRQAHWAEFLSEFHFTITYCPGRLATLPDALSHQNDMYPERGVDFISKNPQNFHQVIEQDGIQESRFFSIKVRLFSDLVDKIQEEGWQDKDYKGILKQLAR
;
A
#
# COMPACT_ATOMS: atom_id res chain seq x y z
N MET A 1 -25.98 23.17 15.85
CA MET A 1 -24.97 22.10 15.80
C MET A 1 -24.73 21.62 17.22
N SER A 2 -25.20 20.43 17.59
CA SER A 2 -24.88 19.85 18.91
C SER A 2 -23.46 19.31 18.86
N SER A 3 -22.53 19.87 19.65
CA SER A 3 -21.15 19.39 19.73
C SER A 3 -21.10 18.13 20.58
N LYS A 4 -21.53 17.00 20.01
CA LYS A 4 -21.32 15.70 20.64
C LYS A 4 -19.82 15.40 20.57
N VAL A 5 -19.20 15.20 21.73
CA VAL A 5 -17.79 14.77 21.82
C VAL A 5 -17.71 13.35 21.28
N LEU A 6 -16.90 13.14 20.23
CA LEU A 6 -16.65 11.82 19.65
C LEU A 6 -15.70 11.02 20.53
N THR A 7 -15.91 9.71 20.59
CA THR A 7 -14.90 8.78 21.13
C THR A 7 -13.68 8.71 20.19
N CYS A 8 -12.53 8.27 20.70
CA CYS A 8 -11.30 8.16 19.90
C CYS A 8 -11.50 7.34 18.61
N ARG A 9 -12.22 6.21 18.69
CA ARG A 9 -12.56 5.40 17.51
C ARG A 9 -13.43 6.16 16.51
N GLN A 10 -14.43 6.90 16.99
CA GLN A 10 -15.29 7.68 16.11
C GLN A 10 -14.54 8.84 15.45
N ALA A 11 -13.64 9.52 16.17
CA ALA A 11 -12.82 10.59 15.61
C ALA A 11 -11.89 10.07 14.50
N HIS A 12 -11.17 8.98 14.75
CA HIS A 12 -10.31 8.35 13.74
C HIS A 12 -11.09 8.00 12.47
N TRP A 13 -12.24 7.34 12.61
CA TRP A 13 -13.06 7.00 11.44
C TRP A 13 -13.69 8.24 10.79
N ALA A 14 -14.03 9.28 11.55
CA ALA A 14 -14.57 10.52 10.99
C ALA A 14 -13.54 11.25 10.13
N GLU A 15 -12.26 11.29 10.55
CA GLU A 15 -11.16 11.82 9.75
C GLU A 15 -11.03 11.07 8.42
N PHE A 16 -10.91 9.74 8.48
CA PHE A 16 -10.80 8.90 7.28
C PHE A 16 -11.99 9.04 6.34
N LEU A 17 -13.21 9.02 6.89
CA LEU A 17 -14.42 9.06 6.08
C LEU A 17 -14.70 10.45 5.49
N SER A 18 -14.10 11.53 6.02
CA SER A 18 -14.32 12.90 5.54
C SER A 18 -13.95 13.12 4.07
N GLU A 19 -13.10 12.26 3.51
CA GLU A 19 -12.70 12.29 2.10
C GLU A 19 -13.79 11.79 1.14
N PHE A 20 -14.82 11.11 1.66
CA PHE A 20 -15.87 10.49 0.86
C PHE A 20 -17.20 11.21 1.02
N HIS A 21 -18.01 11.18 -0.04
CA HIS A 21 -19.40 11.64 0.01
C HIS A 21 -20.32 10.44 0.28
N PHE A 22 -20.76 10.27 1.53
CA PHE A 22 -21.56 9.13 1.97
C PHE A 22 -22.63 9.54 2.98
N THR A 23 -23.56 8.62 3.27
CA THR A 23 -24.57 8.77 4.31
C THR A 23 -24.60 7.50 5.14
N ILE A 24 -24.49 7.62 6.46
CA ILE A 24 -24.57 6.47 7.38
C ILE A 24 -26.04 6.20 7.67
N THR A 25 -26.53 5.05 7.23
CA THR A 25 -27.88 4.56 7.55
C THR A 25 -27.79 3.29 8.40
N TYR A 26 -28.59 3.22 9.47
CA TYR A 26 -28.71 1.98 10.24
C TYR A 26 -29.44 0.92 9.42
N CYS A 27 -28.81 -0.23 9.24
CA CYS A 27 -29.41 -1.40 8.60
C CYS A 27 -29.64 -2.50 9.65
N PRO A 28 -30.90 -2.90 9.91
CA PRO A 28 -31.16 -4.03 10.80
C PRO A 28 -30.62 -5.32 10.20
N GLY A 29 -30.19 -6.28 11.04
CA GLY A 29 -29.46 -7.48 10.63
C GLY A 29 -30.13 -8.29 9.49
N ARG A 30 -31.46 -8.38 9.48
CA ARG A 30 -32.22 -9.06 8.41
C ARG A 30 -32.02 -8.44 7.01
N LEU A 31 -31.70 -7.15 6.93
CA LEU A 31 -31.39 -6.45 5.68
C LEU A 31 -29.89 -6.42 5.38
N ALA A 32 -29.06 -6.78 6.36
CA ALA A 32 -27.61 -6.83 6.25
C ALA A 32 -27.11 -8.27 5.99
N THR A 33 -27.93 -9.14 5.39
CA THR A 33 -27.62 -10.58 5.23
C THR A 33 -26.30 -10.85 4.50
N LEU A 34 -25.99 -10.06 3.48
CA LEU A 34 -24.75 -10.23 2.71
C LEU A 34 -23.50 -9.88 3.54
N PRO A 35 -23.35 -8.66 4.10
CA PRO A 35 -22.20 -8.35 4.94
C PRO A 35 -22.14 -9.22 6.20
N ASP A 36 -23.29 -9.59 6.78
CA ASP A 36 -23.37 -10.53 7.91
C ASP A 36 -22.79 -11.89 7.53
N ALA A 37 -23.28 -12.51 6.44
CA ALA A 37 -22.78 -13.80 5.96
C ALA A 37 -21.28 -13.78 5.64
N LEU A 38 -20.78 -12.69 5.04
CA LEU A 38 -19.35 -12.52 4.75
C LEU A 38 -18.52 -12.38 6.04
N SER A 39 -19.02 -11.65 7.04
CA SER A 39 -18.35 -11.52 8.34
C SER A 39 -18.30 -12.83 9.13
N HIS A 40 -19.24 -13.73 8.87
CA HIS A 40 -19.33 -15.06 9.48
C HIS A 40 -18.62 -16.16 8.67
N GLN A 41 -17.92 -15.82 7.58
CA GLN A 41 -17.21 -16.81 6.79
C GLN A 41 -16.00 -17.35 7.58
N ASN A 42 -16.19 -18.50 8.24
CA ASN A 42 -15.18 -19.18 9.06
C ASN A 42 -13.87 -19.47 8.31
N ASP A 43 -13.93 -19.55 6.98
CA ASP A 43 -12.76 -19.82 6.16
C ASP A 43 -11.88 -18.57 5.93
N MET A 44 -12.42 -17.37 6.13
CA MET A 44 -11.70 -16.10 5.91
C MET A 44 -10.92 -15.63 7.14
N TYR A 45 -11.37 -16.01 8.33
CA TYR A 45 -10.70 -15.65 9.58
C TYR A 45 -9.76 -16.79 10.01
N PRO A 46 -8.53 -16.47 10.42
CA PRO A 46 -7.62 -17.48 10.92
C PRO A 46 -8.12 -17.97 12.27
N GLU A 47 -7.78 -19.21 12.58
CA GLU A 47 -7.98 -19.76 13.91
C GLU A 47 -7.11 -19.03 14.93
N ARG A 48 -7.47 -19.15 16.21
CA ARG A 48 -6.77 -18.44 17.29
C ARG A 48 -5.29 -18.86 17.31
N GLY A 49 -4.39 -17.89 17.13
CA GLY A 49 -2.94 -18.13 17.09
C GLY A 49 -2.37 -18.39 15.69
N VAL A 50 -3.22 -18.35 14.66
CA VAL A 50 -2.83 -18.47 13.26
C VAL A 50 -2.89 -17.07 12.61
N ASP A 51 -1.92 -16.74 11.77
CA ASP A 51 -1.90 -15.44 11.08
C ASP A 51 -2.87 -15.46 9.88
N PHE A 52 -3.55 -14.33 9.63
CA PHE A 52 -4.49 -14.18 8.49
C PHE A 52 -3.86 -14.58 7.15
N ILE A 53 -2.56 -14.29 6.97
CA ILE A 53 -1.79 -14.59 5.76
C ILE A 53 -1.76 -16.10 5.49
N SER A 54 -1.62 -16.91 6.54
CA SER A 54 -1.49 -18.37 6.39
C SER A 54 -2.80 -19.04 5.99
N LYS A 55 -3.94 -18.49 6.39
CA LYS A 55 -5.27 -19.04 6.10
C LYS A 55 -5.75 -18.65 4.70
N ASN A 56 -5.51 -17.41 4.27
CA ASN A 56 -5.86 -16.94 2.93
C ASN A 56 -4.68 -16.19 2.27
N PRO A 57 -3.70 -16.92 1.70
CA PRO A 57 -2.53 -16.31 1.05
C PRO A 57 -2.92 -15.51 -0.20
N GLN A 58 -4.09 -15.77 -0.79
CA GLN A 58 -4.59 -15.07 -1.98
C GLN A 58 -5.24 -13.72 -1.66
N ASN A 59 -5.62 -13.44 -0.42
CA ASN A 59 -6.15 -12.11 -0.06
C ASN A 59 -5.07 -11.01 -0.15
N PHE A 60 -3.79 -11.40 -0.03
CA PHE A 60 -2.67 -10.51 -0.29
C PHE A 60 -2.19 -10.69 -1.74
N HIS A 61 -2.98 -10.23 -2.71
CA HIS A 61 -2.40 -9.90 -4.01
C HIS A 61 -1.57 -8.64 -3.81
N GLN A 62 -0.28 -8.81 -3.55
CA GLN A 62 0.66 -7.70 -3.59
C GLN A 62 0.61 -7.18 -5.04
N VAL A 63 -0.01 -6.01 -5.24
CA VAL A 63 -0.21 -5.39 -6.58
C VAL A 63 1.14 -5.12 -7.28
N ILE A 64 2.23 -5.19 -6.52
CA ILE A 64 3.60 -5.02 -6.98
C ILE A 64 4.32 -6.35 -6.74
N GLU A 65 4.71 -7.01 -7.83
CA GLU A 65 5.52 -8.22 -7.82
C GLU A 65 6.90 -7.87 -7.24
N GLN A 66 7.21 -8.41 -6.06
CA GLN A 66 8.51 -8.21 -5.42
C GLN A 66 9.48 -9.28 -5.92
N ASP A 67 10.23 -8.95 -6.98
CA ASP A 67 11.38 -9.75 -7.39
C ASP A 67 12.44 -9.72 -6.27
N GLY A 68 12.40 -10.75 -5.42
CA GLY A 68 13.45 -11.17 -4.51
C GLY A 68 14.02 -10.11 -3.58
N ILE A 69 13.69 -10.19 -2.28
CA ILE A 69 14.62 -10.14 -1.13
C ILE A 69 13.79 -10.32 0.15
N GLN A 70 14.33 -11.12 1.07
CA GLN A 70 13.67 -11.53 2.32
C GLN A 70 13.36 -10.36 3.27
N GLU A 71 12.17 -10.47 3.86
CA GLU A 71 11.67 -9.97 5.14
C GLU A 71 11.78 -8.48 5.50
N SER A 72 10.65 -7.78 5.40
CA SER A 72 10.13 -7.01 6.54
C SER A 72 8.60 -6.89 6.46
N ARG A 73 7.92 -7.11 7.60
CA ARG A 73 6.44 -7.13 7.72
C ARG A 73 5.75 -5.77 7.63
N PHE A 74 6.48 -4.71 7.30
CA PHE A 74 5.93 -3.37 7.12
C PHE A 74 6.68 -2.67 5.99
N PHE A 75 6.19 -2.90 4.76
CA PHE A 75 6.56 -2.18 3.52
C PHE A 75 8.01 -1.69 3.43
N SER A 76 8.90 -2.52 2.89
CA SER A 76 10.17 -2.05 2.33
C SER A 76 9.92 -1.39 0.97
N ILE A 77 9.74 -0.07 0.96
CA ILE A 77 9.83 0.70 -0.29
C ILE A 77 11.31 0.80 -0.64
N LYS A 78 11.74 0.07 -1.67
CA LYS A 78 13.07 0.26 -2.25
C LYS A 78 13.06 1.56 -3.06
N VAL A 79 13.18 2.69 -2.37
CA VAL A 79 13.49 3.96 -3.02
C VAL A 79 14.93 3.81 -3.50
N ARG A 80 15.13 3.55 -4.80
CA ARG A 80 16.46 3.69 -5.39
C ARG A 80 16.82 5.17 -5.22
N LEU A 81 17.81 5.45 -4.39
CA LEU A 81 18.33 6.81 -4.26
C LEU A 81 18.76 7.24 -5.67
N PHE A 82 18.37 8.46 -6.06
CA PHE A 82 18.69 9.01 -7.39
C PHE A 82 20.20 8.93 -7.70
N SER A 83 21.06 8.95 -6.66
CA SER A 83 22.51 8.75 -6.78
C SER A 83 22.86 7.49 -7.54
N ASP A 84 22.30 6.34 -7.15
CA ASP A 84 22.70 5.04 -7.68
C ASP A 84 22.32 4.90 -9.17
N LEU A 85 21.23 5.57 -9.56
CA LEU A 85 20.76 5.59 -10.94
C LEU A 85 21.58 6.57 -11.80
N VAL A 86 21.94 7.73 -11.26
CA VAL A 86 22.82 8.71 -11.94
C VAL A 86 24.22 8.13 -12.11
N ASP A 87 24.79 7.52 -11.08
CA ASP A 87 26.11 6.89 -11.13
C ASP A 87 26.14 5.77 -12.18
N LYS A 88 25.07 4.96 -12.24
CA LYS A 88 24.94 3.90 -13.24
C LYS A 88 24.78 4.45 -14.67
N ILE A 89 23.93 5.46 -14.87
CA ILE A 89 23.77 6.12 -16.17
C ILE A 89 25.09 6.77 -16.60
N GLN A 90 25.84 7.34 -15.67
CA GLN A 90 27.12 7.96 -15.94
C GLN A 90 28.15 6.91 -16.36
N GLU A 91 28.28 5.79 -15.64
CA GLU A 91 29.16 4.67 -16.01
C GLU A 91 28.82 4.08 -17.38
N GLU A 92 27.54 3.85 -17.66
CA GLU A 92 27.07 3.34 -18.96
C GLU A 92 27.30 4.39 -20.09
N GLY A 93 27.03 5.66 -19.80
CA GLY A 93 27.24 6.79 -20.71
C GLY A 93 28.71 7.02 -21.05
N TRP A 94 29.65 6.75 -20.13
CA TRP A 94 31.08 6.82 -20.43
C TRP A 94 31.52 5.79 -21.46
N GLN A 95 30.77 4.73 -21.74
CA GLN A 95 31.09 3.80 -22.82
C GLN A 95 30.59 4.28 -24.18
N ASP A 96 29.63 5.21 -24.21
CA ASP A 96 29.09 5.79 -25.43
C ASP A 96 30.01 6.89 -25.98
N LYS A 97 30.35 6.79 -27.27
CA LYS A 97 31.23 7.74 -27.97
C LYS A 97 30.53 9.08 -28.21
N ASP A 98 29.22 9.06 -28.40
CA ASP A 98 28.43 10.26 -28.69
C ASP A 98 28.24 11.09 -27.41
N TYR A 99 27.96 10.43 -26.28
CA TYR A 99 27.87 11.08 -24.97
C TYR A 99 29.19 11.75 -24.57
N LYS A 100 30.33 11.07 -24.78
CA LYS A 100 31.68 11.66 -24.60
C LYS A 100 31.91 12.88 -25.50
N GLY A 101 31.41 12.86 -26.73
CA GLY A 101 31.49 13.98 -27.66
C GLY A 101 30.76 15.22 -27.15
N ILE A 102 29.54 15.04 -26.64
CA ILE A 102 28.71 16.10 -26.06
C ILE A 102 29.37 16.70 -24.80
N LEU A 103 29.88 15.87 -23.89
CA LEU A 103 30.59 16.35 -22.69
C LEU A 103 31.84 17.19 -23.04
N LYS A 104 32.59 16.78 -24.07
CA LYS A 104 33.75 17.56 -24.55
C LYS A 104 33.36 18.88 -25.19
N GLN A 105 32.18 18.97 -25.80
CA GLN A 105 31.64 20.24 -26.33
C GLN A 105 31.16 21.18 -25.23
N LEU A 106 30.59 20.64 -24.15
CA LEU A 106 30.14 21.41 -22.99
C LEU A 106 31.27 21.90 -22.08
N ALA A 107 32.42 21.22 -22.07
CA ALA A 107 33.59 21.58 -21.28
C ALA A 107 34.52 22.63 -21.96
N ARG A 108 34.08 23.23 -23.07
CA ARG A 108 34.80 24.26 -23.83
C ARG A 108 34.19 25.64 -23.61
#